data_AF-X1DAV1-F1
#
_entry.id   AF-X1DAV1-F1
#
_cell.length_a   1.000
_cell.length_b   1.000
_cell.length_c   1.000
_cell.angle_alpha   90.00
_cell.angle_beta   90.00
_cell.angle_gamma   90.00
#
_symmetry.space_group_name_H-M   'P 1'
#
loop_
_entity.id
_entity.type
_entity.pdbx_description
1 polymer ?
#
loop_
_entity_poly.entity_id
_entity_poly.type
_entity_poly.pdbx_seq_one_letter_code
_entity_poly.pdbx_strand_id
1 'polypeptide(L)'
;ATTLLHMLFAKTGHFFRYEAYLVALGIFVIAIAARDYWPQKLSISFNQSLMIKCIAVVLLIYLIILPLRHRGLGSLMATPQATSNIYQQQYQMGLFLKEFYQGEAVAANDIGAINYLADINCLDLVGLGSLEVARAKRSGCYNTDKIYHLAKEKKIKIAIVYDPFSREEWIKVGQWTIPNNVVCAGDTVSFYAVEPEEESKLIENLRSFSSRLPADVKESGKYTSE
;
A
#
# COMPACT_ATOMS: atom_id res chain seq x y z
N ALA A 1 -24.52 -9.32 -14.77
CA ALA A 1 -24.72 -7.88 -14.48
C ALA A 1 -23.77 -7.39 -13.39
N THR A 2 -23.80 -7.96 -12.17
CA THR A 2 -23.01 -7.51 -11.01
C THR A 2 -21.50 -7.47 -11.26
N THR A 3 -20.89 -8.52 -11.82
CA THR A 3 -19.45 -8.53 -12.12
C THR A 3 -19.07 -7.45 -13.14
N LEU A 4 -19.88 -7.25 -14.18
CA LEU A 4 -19.63 -6.20 -15.18
C LEU A 4 -19.70 -4.81 -14.55
N LEU A 5 -20.75 -4.55 -13.74
CA LEU A 5 -20.88 -3.29 -13.02
C LEU A 5 -19.71 -3.06 -12.06
N HIS A 6 -19.26 -4.10 -11.35
CA HIS A 6 -18.10 -4.00 -10.47
C HIS A 6 -16.84 -3.64 -11.27
N MET A 7 -16.59 -4.32 -12.39
CA MET A 7 -15.41 -4.09 -13.22
C MET A 7 -15.37 -2.70 -13.88
N LEU A 8 -16.51 -2.00 -14.02
CA LEU A 8 -16.54 -0.60 -14.49
C LEU A 8 -15.92 0.38 -13.49
N PHE A 9 -15.95 0.06 -12.20
CA PHE A 9 -15.46 0.93 -11.12
C PHE A 9 -14.28 0.34 -10.35
N ALA A 10 -14.01 -0.96 -10.51
CA ALA A 10 -12.92 -1.65 -9.84
C ALA A 10 -11.57 -1.17 -10.37
N LYS A 11 -10.71 -0.70 -9.46
CA LYS A 11 -9.33 -0.36 -9.78
C LYS A 11 -8.45 -1.61 -9.74
N THR A 12 -8.60 -2.49 -10.72
CA THR A 12 -7.80 -3.74 -10.83
C THR A 12 -6.30 -3.45 -11.00
N GLY A 13 -5.45 -4.45 -10.79
CA GLY A 13 -4.00 -4.30 -10.89
C GLY A 13 -3.27 -3.68 -9.68
N HIS A 14 -3.97 -3.26 -8.62
CA HIS A 14 -3.35 -2.73 -7.39
C HIS A 14 -2.92 -3.85 -6.43
N PHE A 15 -1.81 -4.51 -6.72
CA PHE A 15 -1.27 -5.64 -5.92
C PHE A 15 -2.32 -6.73 -5.67
N PHE A 16 -3.13 -7.04 -6.70
CA PHE A 16 -4.09 -8.14 -6.70
C PHE A 16 -5.26 -8.02 -5.70
N ARG A 17 -5.33 -6.96 -4.88
CA ARG A 17 -6.24 -6.89 -3.72
C ARG A 17 -7.71 -6.72 -4.09
N TYR A 18 -8.02 -5.90 -5.09
CA TYR A 18 -9.41 -5.54 -5.43
C TYR A 18 -10.12 -6.57 -6.33
N GLU A 19 -9.39 -7.54 -6.86
CA GLU A 19 -9.96 -8.58 -7.72
C GLU A 19 -9.90 -9.97 -7.06
N ALA A 20 -9.23 -10.10 -5.90
CA ALA A 20 -9.04 -11.37 -5.21
C ALA A 20 -10.35 -12.05 -4.83
N TYR A 21 -11.26 -11.27 -4.25
CA TYR A 21 -12.55 -11.79 -3.82
C TYR A 21 -13.44 -12.18 -5.02
N LEU A 22 -13.31 -11.48 -6.16
CA LEU A 22 -14.04 -11.82 -7.39
C LEU A 22 -13.61 -13.19 -7.92
N VAL A 23 -12.30 -13.48 -7.88
CA VAL A 23 -11.77 -14.80 -8.26
C VAL A 23 -12.30 -15.88 -7.33
N ALA A 24 -12.26 -15.66 -6.01
CA ALA A 24 -12.78 -16.62 -5.03
C ALA A 24 -14.28 -16.90 -5.22
N LEU A 25 -15.09 -15.84 -5.34
CA LEU A 25 -16.52 -15.96 -5.59
C LEU A 25 -16.82 -16.60 -6.97
N GLY A 26 -16.02 -16.28 -7.99
CA GLY A 26 -16.15 -16.88 -9.32
C GLY A 26 -15.92 -18.39 -9.29
N ILE A 27 -14.87 -18.85 -8.60
CA ILE A 27 -14.61 -20.28 -8.39
C ILE A 27 -15.79 -20.95 -7.67
N PHE A 28 -16.31 -20.31 -6.63
CA PHE A 28 -17.45 -20.85 -5.87
C PHE A 28 -18.72 -20.96 -6.71
N VAL A 29 -19.05 -19.94 -7.51
CA VAL A 29 -20.21 -19.95 -8.42
C VAL A 29 -20.04 -21.02 -9.50
N ILE A 30 -18.84 -21.16 -10.08
CA ILE A 30 -18.54 -22.21 -11.05
C ILE A 30 -18.71 -23.58 -10.42
N ALA A 31 -18.24 -23.79 -9.18
CA ALA A 31 -18.39 -25.07 -8.47
C ALA A 31 -19.86 -25.44 -8.23
N ILE A 32 -20.70 -24.46 -7.85
CA ILE A 32 -22.14 -24.69 -7.69
C ILE A 32 -22.80 -25.00 -9.03
N ALA A 33 -22.52 -24.22 -10.08
CA ALA A 33 -23.10 -24.44 -11.40
C ALA A 33 -22.66 -25.79 -11.99
N ALA A 34 -21.42 -26.21 -11.73
CA ALA A 34 -20.88 -27.50 -12.16
C ALA A 34 -21.49 -28.69 -11.43
N ARG A 35 -22.13 -28.49 -10.26
CA ARG A 35 -22.78 -29.56 -9.48
C ARG A 35 -23.82 -30.30 -10.29
N ASP A 36 -24.63 -29.59 -11.06
CA ASP A 36 -25.72 -30.19 -11.86
C ASP A 36 -25.18 -31.03 -13.02
N TYR A 37 -23.93 -30.80 -13.41
CA TYR A 37 -23.21 -31.57 -14.43
C TYR A 37 -22.31 -32.65 -13.81
N TRP A 38 -22.30 -32.79 -12.48
CA TRP A 38 -21.50 -33.80 -11.79
C TRP A 38 -22.18 -35.17 -11.91
N PRO A 39 -21.52 -36.18 -12.51
CA PRO A 39 -22.13 -37.49 -12.67
C PRO A 39 -22.35 -38.18 -11.30
N GLN A 40 -23.57 -38.65 -11.05
CA GLN A 40 -23.94 -39.36 -9.81
C GLN A 40 -23.21 -40.69 -9.63
N LYS A 41 -22.76 -41.31 -10.73
CA LYS A 41 -21.86 -42.47 -10.75
C LYS A 41 -20.80 -42.23 -11.82
N LEU A 42 -19.53 -42.23 -11.43
CA LEU A 42 -18.42 -42.26 -12.39
C LEU A 42 -18.31 -43.67 -12.96
N SER A 43 -18.91 -43.94 -14.12
CA SER A 43 -18.61 -45.15 -14.88
C SER A 43 -17.58 -44.81 -15.96
N ILE A 44 -16.33 -45.23 -15.75
CA ILE A 44 -15.26 -45.04 -16.73
C ILE A 44 -15.25 -46.25 -17.66
N SER A 45 -15.81 -46.09 -18.87
CA SER A 45 -15.63 -47.07 -19.95
C SER A 45 -14.58 -46.52 -20.92
N PHE A 46 -13.45 -47.21 -21.06
CA PHE A 46 -12.39 -46.79 -21.98
C PHE A 46 -12.86 -46.94 -23.44
N ASN A 47 -13.25 -45.82 -24.05
CA ASN A 47 -13.55 -45.70 -25.46
C ASN A 47 -12.99 -44.39 -26.04
N GLN A 48 -12.99 -44.24 -27.37
CA GLN A 48 -12.45 -43.06 -28.04
C GLN A 48 -13.20 -41.75 -27.65
N SER A 49 -14.49 -41.86 -27.30
CA SER A 49 -15.30 -40.74 -26.81
C SER A 49 -14.84 -40.24 -25.43
N LEU A 50 -14.41 -41.15 -24.54
CA LEU A 50 -13.84 -40.80 -23.23
C LEU A 50 -12.55 -39.99 -23.41
N MET A 51 -11.68 -40.40 -24.34
CA MET A 51 -10.44 -39.68 -24.62
C MET A 51 -10.70 -38.24 -25.07
N ILE A 52 -11.66 -38.03 -25.98
CA ILE A 52 -12.05 -36.69 -26.45
C ILE A 52 -12.61 -35.85 -25.29
N LYS A 53 -13.45 -36.44 -24.43
CA LYS A 53 -14.00 -35.76 -23.23
C LYS A 53 -12.90 -35.36 -22.25
N CYS A 54 -11.94 -36.25 -21.99
CA CYS A 54 -10.79 -35.95 -21.13
C CYS A 54 -9.96 -34.80 -21.71
N ILE A 55 -9.68 -34.81 -23.02
CA ILE A 55 -8.96 -33.72 -23.68
C ILE A 55 -9.73 -32.40 -23.56
N ALA A 56 -11.04 -32.40 -23.80
CA ALA A 56 -11.89 -31.21 -23.67
C ALA A 56 -11.90 -30.64 -22.24
N VAL A 57 -11.98 -31.51 -21.22
CA VAL A 57 -11.93 -31.11 -19.81
C VAL A 57 -10.55 -30.54 -19.46
N VAL A 58 -9.46 -31.18 -19.90
CA VAL A 58 -8.09 -30.68 -19.68
C VAL A 58 -7.90 -29.32 -20.34
N LEU A 59 -8.37 -29.13 -21.57
CA LEU A 59 -8.32 -27.84 -22.27
C LEU A 59 -9.13 -26.77 -21.53
N LEU A 60 -10.32 -27.11 -21.04
CA LEU A 60 -11.15 -26.18 -20.27
C LEU A 60 -10.46 -25.77 -18.95
N ILE A 61 -9.91 -26.73 -18.20
CA ILE A 61 -9.13 -26.46 -16.99
C ILE A 61 -7.93 -25.57 -17.32
N TYR A 62 -7.22 -25.86 -18.40
CA TYR A 62 -6.08 -25.07 -18.85
C TYR A 62 -6.47 -23.62 -19.16
N LEU A 63 -7.57 -23.40 -19.89
CA LEU A 63 -8.09 -22.07 -20.20
C LEU A 63 -8.50 -21.28 -18.96
N ILE A 64 -9.01 -21.95 -17.91
CA ILE A 64 -9.38 -21.32 -16.64
C ILE A 64 -8.14 -20.98 -15.80
N ILE A 65 -7.15 -21.86 -15.74
CA ILE A 65 -5.94 -21.69 -14.93
C ILE A 65 -5.00 -20.64 -15.53
N LEU A 66 -4.91 -20.56 -16.86
CA LEU A 66 -3.98 -19.68 -17.55
C LEU A 66 -4.05 -18.20 -17.09
N PRO A 67 -5.21 -17.53 -17.02
CA PRO A 67 -5.30 -16.17 -16.51
C PRO A 67 -5.02 -16.06 -15.00
N LEU A 68 -5.29 -17.12 -14.24
CA LEU A 68 -5.02 -17.17 -12.80
C LEU A 68 -3.54 -17.40 -12.48
N ARG A 69 -2.76 -17.99 -13.40
CA ARG A 69 -1.33 -18.27 -13.18
C ARG A 69 -0.54 -17.00 -12.93
N HIS A 70 -0.67 -15.99 -13.79
CA HIS A 70 0.06 -14.73 -13.66
C HIS A 70 -0.25 -14.05 -12.31
N ARG A 71 -1.54 -14.03 -11.96
CA ARG A 71 -2.04 -13.48 -10.69
C ARG A 71 -1.53 -14.26 -9.49
N GLY A 72 -1.74 -15.58 -9.47
CA GLY A 72 -1.42 -16.44 -8.33
C GLY A 72 0.08 -16.53 -8.07
N LEU A 73 0.86 -16.78 -9.13
CA LEU A 73 2.31 -16.86 -9.03
C LEU A 73 2.93 -15.50 -8.72
N GLY A 74 2.46 -14.44 -9.40
CA GLY A 74 2.93 -13.07 -9.14
C GLY A 74 2.66 -12.63 -7.70
N SER A 75 1.45 -12.91 -7.18
CA SER A 75 1.13 -12.64 -5.77
C SER A 75 1.99 -13.46 -4.82
N LEU A 76 2.17 -14.77 -5.06
CA LEU A 76 2.97 -15.64 -4.20
C LEU A 76 4.43 -15.20 -4.14
N MET A 77 5.00 -14.78 -5.27
CA MET A 77 6.39 -14.30 -5.35
C MET A 77 6.58 -12.89 -4.78
N ALA A 78 5.64 -11.98 -5.02
CA ALA A 78 5.77 -10.59 -4.59
C ALA A 78 5.41 -10.38 -3.11
N THR A 79 4.53 -11.21 -2.53
CA THR A 79 4.03 -11.00 -1.15
C THR A 79 5.12 -10.98 -0.09
N PRO A 80 6.12 -11.90 -0.09
CA PRO A 80 7.21 -11.84 0.89
C PRO A 80 7.99 -10.52 0.81
N GLN A 81 8.37 -10.08 -0.39
CA GLN A 81 9.11 -8.82 -0.58
C GLN A 81 8.25 -7.60 -0.21
N ALA A 82 6.98 -7.60 -0.61
CA ALA A 82 6.04 -6.53 -0.25
C ALA A 82 5.86 -6.42 1.28
N THR A 83 5.76 -7.54 1.97
CA THR A 83 5.67 -7.55 3.44
C THR A 83 6.95 -6.99 4.06
N SER A 84 8.13 -7.35 3.51
CA SER A 84 9.41 -6.77 3.92
C SER A 84 9.44 -5.25 3.71
N ASN A 85 8.96 -4.74 2.58
CA ASN A 85 8.91 -3.30 2.31
C ASN A 85 8.02 -2.54 3.30
N ILE A 86 6.84 -3.09 3.63
CA ILE A 86 5.95 -2.49 4.64
C ILE A 86 6.61 -2.49 6.02
N TYR A 87 7.28 -3.59 6.38
CA TYR A 87 8.04 -3.69 7.63
C TYR A 87 9.20 -2.69 7.71
N GLN A 88 9.92 -2.48 6.60
CA GLN A 88 11.09 -1.58 6.54
C GLN A 88 10.71 -0.09 6.52
N GLN A 89 9.58 0.28 5.92
CA GLN A 89 9.19 1.68 5.75
C GLN A 89 8.04 2.07 6.68
N GLN A 90 6.80 1.68 6.36
CA GLN A 90 5.59 2.18 7.03
C GLN A 90 5.50 1.72 8.49
N TYR A 91 5.92 0.49 8.78
CA TYR A 91 5.95 -0.02 10.15
C TYR A 91 6.99 0.74 11.00
N GLN A 92 8.19 0.99 10.45
CA GLN A 92 9.21 1.79 11.15
C GLN A 92 8.77 3.25 11.35
N MET A 93 8.15 3.86 10.35
CA MET A 93 7.54 5.19 10.48
C MET A 93 6.53 5.21 11.63
N GLY A 94 5.69 4.19 11.74
CA GLY A 94 4.72 4.07 12.82
C GLY A 94 5.37 3.91 14.19
N LEU A 95 6.42 3.10 14.32
CA LEU A 95 7.18 2.96 15.57
C LEU A 95 7.89 4.27 15.97
N PHE A 96 8.46 4.99 15.00
CA PHE A 96 9.08 6.29 15.23
C PHE A 96 8.07 7.32 15.75
N LEU A 97 6.91 7.41 15.10
CA LEU A 97 5.83 8.29 15.52
C LEU A 97 5.27 7.91 16.88
N LYS A 98 5.17 6.60 17.15
CA LYS A 98 4.70 6.06 18.44
C LYS A 98 5.61 6.45 19.59
N GLU A 99 6.92 6.56 19.34
CA GLU A 99 7.89 6.96 20.36
C GLU A 99 7.87 8.48 20.58
N PHE A 100 7.94 9.26 19.51
CA PHE A 100 8.35 10.67 19.61
C PHE A 100 7.24 11.70 19.35
N TYR A 101 6.09 11.27 18.82
CA TYR A 101 5.02 12.16 18.35
C TYR A 101 3.61 11.75 18.81
N GLN A 102 3.48 11.02 19.92
CA GLN A 102 2.17 10.69 20.49
C GLN A 102 1.36 11.95 20.82
N GLY A 103 0.11 12.00 20.37
CA GLY A 103 -0.79 13.14 20.50
C GLY A 103 -0.46 14.34 19.60
N GLU A 104 0.68 14.32 18.90
CA GLU A 104 1.13 15.42 18.06
C GLU A 104 0.47 15.37 16.67
N ALA A 105 0.48 16.52 16.00
CA ALA A 105 -0.06 16.65 14.66
C ALA A 105 1.03 16.39 13.60
N VAL A 106 0.77 15.47 12.69
CA VAL A 106 1.76 14.97 11.71
C VAL A 106 1.13 14.91 10.32
N ALA A 107 1.81 15.47 9.32
CA ALA A 107 1.40 15.32 7.93
C ALA A 107 2.05 14.07 7.31
N ALA A 108 1.29 13.29 6.55
CA ALA A 108 1.81 12.09 5.90
C ALA A 108 1.18 11.85 4.53
N ASN A 109 1.93 11.20 3.62
CA ASN A 109 1.36 10.66 2.38
C ASN A 109 0.75 9.27 2.56
N ASP A 110 1.36 8.43 3.40
CA ASP A 110 0.89 7.07 3.63
C ASP A 110 0.24 6.98 5.01
N ILE A 111 -1.02 6.58 5.04
CA ILE A 111 -1.80 6.41 6.27
C ILE A 111 -2.19 4.93 6.43
N GLY A 112 -2.54 4.54 7.64
CA GLY A 112 -2.86 3.15 7.98
C GLY A 112 -1.92 2.63 9.05
N ALA A 113 -0.80 2.00 8.67
CA ALA A 113 0.13 1.43 9.64
C ALA A 113 0.65 2.48 10.64
N ILE A 114 0.99 3.69 10.17
CA ILE A 114 1.47 4.76 11.05
C ILE A 114 0.42 5.22 12.06
N ASN A 115 -0.85 5.28 11.66
CA ASN A 115 -1.98 5.69 12.51
C ASN A 115 -2.45 4.56 13.42
N TYR A 116 -2.24 3.32 13.00
CA TYR A 116 -2.56 2.15 13.81
C TYR A 116 -1.56 1.97 14.95
N LEU A 117 -0.28 2.25 14.70
CA LEU A 117 0.79 2.09 15.69
C LEU A 117 0.95 3.29 16.62
N ALA A 118 0.67 4.51 16.14
CA ALA A 118 0.82 5.76 16.88
C ALA A 118 -0.51 6.53 16.92
N ASP A 119 -0.85 7.10 18.08
CA ASP A 119 -2.00 7.97 18.24
C ASP A 119 -1.58 9.40 17.82
N ILE A 120 -1.72 9.69 16.53
CA ILE A 120 -1.33 10.98 15.93
C ILE A 120 -2.52 11.72 15.32
N ASN A 121 -2.49 13.04 15.40
CA ASN A 121 -3.41 13.91 14.67
C ASN A 121 -2.94 14.04 13.22
N CYS A 122 -3.32 13.07 12.39
CA CYS A 122 -2.77 12.93 11.04
C CYS A 122 -3.46 13.84 10.01
N LEU A 123 -2.67 14.66 9.31
CA LEU A 123 -3.06 15.31 8.06
C LEU A 123 -2.60 14.45 6.88
N ASP A 124 -3.56 13.75 6.26
CA ASP A 124 -3.32 12.92 5.09
C ASP A 124 -3.28 13.78 3.81
N LEU A 125 -2.08 13.92 3.24
CA LEU A 125 -1.82 14.69 2.02
C LEU A 125 -2.31 14.00 0.73
N VAL A 126 -2.68 12.71 0.79
CA VAL A 126 -3.35 12.01 -0.30
C VAL A 126 -4.87 12.26 -0.26
N GLY A 127 -5.45 12.46 0.92
CA GLY A 127 -6.86 12.79 1.10
C GLY A 127 -7.77 11.57 1.15
N LEU A 128 -7.26 10.41 1.56
CA LEU A 128 -8.03 9.23 1.92
C LEU A 128 -8.67 9.39 3.31
N GLY A 129 -7.93 9.97 4.27
CA GLY A 129 -8.34 10.20 5.65
C GLY A 129 -8.59 11.67 6.02
N SER A 130 -8.25 12.62 5.15
CA SER A 130 -8.49 14.06 5.38
C SER A 130 -9.46 14.65 4.37
N LEU A 131 -10.68 14.96 4.84
CA LEU A 131 -11.78 15.42 3.99
C LEU A 131 -11.50 16.77 3.34
N GLU A 132 -10.78 17.65 4.03
CA GLU A 132 -10.36 18.96 3.54
C GLU A 132 -9.44 18.84 2.34
N VAL A 133 -8.52 17.85 2.37
CA VAL A 133 -7.64 17.51 1.25
C VAL A 133 -8.44 16.90 0.10
N ALA A 134 -9.33 15.95 0.39
CA ALA A 134 -10.20 15.33 -0.62
C ALA A 134 -11.07 16.37 -1.36
N ARG A 135 -11.67 17.32 -0.61
CA ARG A 135 -12.48 18.41 -1.16
C ARG A 135 -11.64 19.36 -2.01
N ALA A 136 -10.46 19.74 -1.54
CA ALA A 136 -9.55 20.60 -2.30
C ALA A 136 -9.10 19.94 -3.61
N LYS A 137 -8.83 18.63 -3.60
CA LYS A 137 -8.50 17.89 -4.83
C LYS A 137 -9.68 17.85 -5.79
N ARG A 138 -10.87 17.56 -5.29
CA ARG A 138 -12.09 17.54 -6.11
C ARG A 138 -12.44 18.90 -6.71
N SER A 139 -12.14 19.99 -6.02
CA SER A 139 -12.37 21.35 -6.52
C SER A 139 -11.24 21.89 -7.41
N GLY A 140 -10.17 21.11 -7.62
CA GLY A 140 -9.00 21.57 -8.38
C GLY A 140 -8.15 22.63 -7.67
N CYS A 141 -8.32 22.82 -6.36
CA CYS A 141 -7.62 23.83 -5.56
C CYS A 141 -6.54 23.23 -4.64
N TYR A 142 -6.15 21.98 -4.86
CA TYR A 142 -5.10 21.33 -4.08
C TYR A 142 -3.72 21.64 -4.65
N ASN A 143 -3.04 22.60 -4.03
CA ASN A 143 -1.73 23.08 -4.43
C ASN A 143 -0.82 23.26 -3.20
N THR A 144 0.37 23.83 -3.42
CA THR A 144 1.32 24.07 -2.35
C THR A 144 0.78 25.02 -1.28
N ASP A 145 0.14 26.13 -1.65
CA ASP A 145 -0.42 27.06 -0.67
C ASP A 145 -1.49 26.41 0.21
N LYS A 146 -2.35 25.57 -0.38
CA LYS A 146 -3.44 24.91 0.35
C LYS A 146 -2.92 23.95 1.42
N ILE A 147 -1.89 23.16 1.09
CA ILE A 147 -1.23 22.27 2.05
C ILE A 147 -0.55 23.10 3.16
N TYR A 148 0.09 24.22 2.84
CA TYR A 148 0.70 25.10 3.85
C TYR A 148 -0.35 25.61 4.84
N HIS A 149 -1.47 26.15 4.33
CA HIS A 149 -2.55 26.62 5.18
C HIS A 149 -3.14 25.50 6.05
N LEU A 150 -3.37 24.31 5.50
CA LEU A 150 -3.87 23.17 6.25
C LEU A 150 -2.88 22.71 7.33
N ALA A 151 -1.58 22.69 7.01
CA ALA A 151 -0.54 22.31 7.95
C ALA A 151 -0.46 23.31 9.12
N LYS A 152 -0.55 24.61 8.83
CA LYS A 152 -0.58 25.67 9.84
C LYS A 152 -1.84 25.62 10.71
N GLU A 153 -3.01 25.46 10.09
CA GLU A 153 -4.30 25.35 10.78
C GLU A 153 -4.32 24.16 11.75
N LYS A 154 -3.81 23.01 11.30
CA LYS A 154 -3.74 21.78 12.11
C LYS A 154 -2.50 21.71 13.01
N LYS A 155 -1.68 22.76 13.05
CA LYS A 155 -0.46 22.87 13.87
C LYS A 155 0.49 21.67 13.68
N ILE A 156 0.69 21.26 12.43
CA ILE A 156 1.54 20.12 12.09
C ILE A 156 2.98 20.40 12.54
N LYS A 157 3.58 19.43 13.25
CA LYS A 157 4.95 19.50 13.74
C LYS A 157 5.95 19.03 12.69
N ILE A 158 5.69 17.83 12.15
CA ILE A 158 6.54 17.22 11.14
C ILE A 158 5.71 16.67 9.99
N ALA A 159 6.36 16.52 8.84
CA ALA A 159 5.79 15.86 7.69
C ALA A 159 6.67 14.68 7.27
N ILE A 160 6.02 13.55 6.96
CA ILE A 160 6.67 12.33 6.46
C ILE A 160 6.09 12.01 5.08
N VAL A 161 6.85 12.29 4.03
CA VAL A 161 6.35 12.35 2.64
C VAL A 161 7.24 11.59 1.67
N TYR A 162 6.66 11.09 0.58
CA TYR A 162 7.42 10.44 -0.48
C TYR A 162 8.15 11.45 -1.36
N ASP A 163 9.37 11.13 -1.77
CA ASP A 163 10.09 11.91 -2.78
C ASP A 163 9.59 11.60 -4.20
N PRO A 164 9.66 12.57 -5.13
CA PRO A 164 10.04 13.95 -4.90
C PRO A 164 8.88 14.77 -4.30
N PHE A 165 9.13 15.40 -3.16
CA PHE A 165 8.28 16.45 -2.61
C PHE A 165 9.15 17.67 -2.33
N SER A 166 8.89 18.77 -3.02
CA SER A 166 9.61 20.02 -2.81
C SER A 166 8.67 21.06 -2.20
N ARG A 167 9.07 21.54 -1.02
CA ARG A 167 8.57 22.75 -0.40
C ARG A 167 9.73 23.52 0.14
N GLU A 168 9.82 24.78 -0.23
CA GLU A 168 10.88 25.65 0.22
C GLU A 168 10.72 26.04 1.70
N GLU A 169 9.48 26.03 2.22
CA GLU A 169 9.19 26.43 3.60
C GLU A 169 9.43 25.31 4.62
N TRP A 170 9.44 24.05 4.18
CA TRP A 170 9.64 22.91 5.07
C TRP A 170 11.11 22.49 5.07
N ILE A 171 11.65 22.27 6.26
CA ILE A 171 13.06 21.95 6.41
C ILE A 171 13.24 20.44 6.33
N LYS A 172 13.80 19.95 5.22
CA LYS A 172 14.17 18.53 5.09
C LYS A 172 15.26 18.18 6.09
N VAL A 173 14.96 17.26 7.00
CA VAL A 173 15.87 16.82 8.05
C VAL A 173 16.54 15.51 7.70
N GLY A 174 15.78 14.57 7.12
CA GLY A 174 16.25 13.21 6.95
C GLY A 174 15.48 12.41 5.92
N GLN A 175 16.02 11.26 5.52
CA GLN A 175 15.37 10.30 4.65
C GLN A 175 15.68 8.87 5.08
N TRP A 176 14.74 7.98 4.78
CA TRP A 176 14.91 6.54 4.81
C TRP A 176 14.59 5.95 3.44
N THR A 177 15.50 5.13 2.91
CA THR A 177 15.34 4.45 1.62
C THR A 177 15.36 2.94 1.82
N ILE A 178 14.30 2.27 1.36
CA ILE A 178 14.20 0.80 1.40
C ILE A 178 14.72 0.18 0.09
N PRO A 179 15.34 -1.02 0.15
CA PRO A 179 15.72 -1.74 -1.05
C PRO A 179 14.53 -2.50 -1.65
N ASN A 180 14.63 -2.83 -2.94
CA ASN A 180 13.72 -3.77 -3.63
C ASN A 180 12.23 -3.44 -3.41
N ASN A 181 11.86 -2.16 -3.55
CA ASN A 181 10.47 -1.74 -3.35
C ASN A 181 9.55 -2.31 -4.45
N VAL A 182 8.56 -3.11 -4.07
CA VAL A 182 7.54 -3.67 -4.96
C VAL A 182 6.11 -3.25 -4.61
N VAL A 183 5.90 -2.51 -3.52
CA VAL A 183 4.55 -2.21 -2.99
C VAL A 183 4.35 -0.80 -2.46
N CYS A 184 5.38 -0.17 -1.87
CA CYS A 184 5.29 1.19 -1.35
C CYS A 184 5.21 2.20 -2.50
N ALA A 185 4.57 3.35 -2.29
CA ALA A 185 4.42 4.37 -3.34
C ALA A 185 5.77 4.94 -3.82
N GLY A 186 6.75 5.02 -2.94
CA GLY A 186 8.15 5.34 -3.23
C GLY A 186 9.08 4.49 -2.37
N ASP A 187 10.32 4.28 -2.86
CA ASP A 187 11.36 3.60 -2.07
C ASP A 187 11.92 4.49 -0.95
N THR A 188 11.83 5.81 -1.12
CA THR A 188 12.38 6.81 -0.22
C THR A 188 11.27 7.62 0.41
N VAL A 189 11.32 7.73 1.74
CA VAL A 189 10.49 8.63 2.52
C VAL A 189 11.35 9.70 3.18
N SER A 190 10.87 10.93 3.16
CA SER A 190 11.57 12.12 3.62
C SER A 190 10.85 12.71 4.83
N PHE A 191 11.64 13.11 5.82
CA PHE A 191 11.20 13.73 7.07
C PHE A 191 11.49 15.22 7.03
N TYR A 192 10.45 16.02 7.26
CA TYR A 192 10.54 17.47 7.27
C TYR A 192 10.05 18.03 8.61
N ALA A 193 10.77 19.02 9.12
CA ALA A 193 10.24 19.92 10.14
C ALA A 193 9.37 20.98 9.43
N VAL A 194 8.13 21.14 9.90
CA VAL A 194 7.17 22.07 9.30
C VAL A 194 7.43 23.50 9.74
N GLU A 195 7.93 23.68 10.96
CA GLU A 195 8.37 24.95 11.52
C GLU A 195 9.84 24.84 11.95
N PRO A 196 10.64 25.94 11.91
CA PRO A 196 12.05 25.92 12.32
C PRO A 196 12.29 25.39 13.73
N GLU A 197 11.35 25.63 14.65
CA GLU A 197 11.42 25.18 16.05
C GLU A 197 11.42 23.65 16.21
N GLU A 198 10.88 22.92 15.23
CA GLU A 198 10.81 21.45 15.26
C GLU A 198 12.06 20.79 14.67
N GLU A 199 12.95 21.55 14.01
CA GLU A 199 14.12 21.00 13.30
C GLU A 199 15.06 20.24 14.25
N SER A 200 15.53 20.89 15.32
CA SER A 200 16.49 20.30 16.25
C SER A 200 15.91 19.06 16.94
N LYS A 201 14.63 19.13 17.32
CA LYS A 201 13.91 18.00 17.93
C LYS A 201 13.78 16.83 16.95
N LEU A 202 13.46 17.10 15.68
CA LEU A 202 13.36 16.05 14.65
C LEU A 202 14.73 15.40 14.36
N ILE A 203 15.81 16.18 14.33
CA ILE A 203 17.18 15.66 14.19
C ILE A 203 17.50 14.68 15.32
N GLU A 204 17.26 15.10 16.58
CA GLU A 204 17.55 14.28 17.75
C GLU A 204 16.70 13.01 17.81
N ASN A 205 15.42 13.12 17.47
CA ASN A 205 14.51 11.97 17.43
C ASN A 205 14.91 10.95 16.37
N LEU A 206 15.27 11.40 15.16
CA LEU A 206 15.74 10.51 14.09
C LEU A 206 17.06 9.83 14.47
N ARG A 207 18.01 10.58 15.02
CA ARG A 207 19.28 10.02 15.52
C ARG A 207 19.05 8.99 16.62
N SER A 208 18.15 9.27 17.55
CA SER A 208 17.79 8.34 18.63
C SER A 208 17.07 7.08 18.10
N PHE A 209 16.36 7.19 16.97
CA PHE A 209 15.68 6.06 16.34
C PHE A 209 16.60 5.18 15.48
N SER A 210 17.66 5.74 14.90
CA SER A 210 18.51 5.10 13.87
C SER A 210 18.91 3.66 14.22
N SER A 211 19.36 3.41 15.46
CA SER A 211 19.76 2.07 15.92
C SER A 211 18.65 1.00 15.92
N ARG A 212 17.38 1.41 15.81
CA ARG A 212 16.21 0.52 15.75
C ARG A 212 15.79 0.17 14.32
N LEU A 213 16.32 0.86 13.31
CA LEU A 213 15.96 0.57 11.93
C LEU A 213 16.51 -0.79 11.48
N PRO A 214 15.80 -1.48 10.59
CA PRO A 214 16.34 -2.65 9.91
C PRO A 214 17.64 -2.28 9.17
N ALA A 215 18.65 -3.15 9.26
CA ALA A 215 20.00 -2.88 8.75
C ALA A 215 20.09 -2.62 7.24
N ASP A 216 19.05 -2.97 6.48
CA ASP A 216 18.96 -2.76 5.05
C ASP A 216 18.28 -1.45 4.66
N VAL A 217 17.71 -0.71 5.60
CA VAL A 217 17.20 0.64 5.40
C VAL A 217 18.37 1.62 5.37
N LYS A 218 18.50 2.37 4.27
CA LYS A 218 19.54 3.40 4.14
C LYS A 218 19.05 4.72 4.71
N GLU A 219 19.82 5.27 5.62
CA GLU A 219 19.59 6.56 6.26
C GLU A 219 20.43 7.66 5.59
N SER A 220 19.86 8.86 5.46
CA SER A 220 20.61 10.05 5.03
C SER A 220 19.99 11.33 5.60
N GLY A 221 20.80 12.37 5.80
CA GLY A 221 20.34 13.71 6.14
C GLY A 221 21.12 14.37 7.28
N LYS A 222 20.55 15.41 7.87
CA LYS A 222 21.19 16.22 8.93
C LYS A 222 21.48 15.42 10.20
N TYR A 223 20.72 14.36 10.47
CA TYR A 223 20.85 13.54 11.67
C TYR A 223 21.95 12.46 11.56
N THR A 224 22.43 12.18 10.34
CA THR A 224 23.50 11.20 10.07
C THR A 224 24.90 11.82 10.07
N SER A 225 25.00 13.15 10.09
CA SER A 225 26.27 13.86 10.28
C SER A 225 26.59 13.97 11.77
N GLU A 226 27.82 13.61 12.14
CA GLU A 226 28.39 13.85 13.48
C GLU A 226 28.51 15.35 13.78
#